data_AF-A0A943S7J9-F1
#
_entry.id   AF-A0A943S7J9-F1
#
_cell.length_a   1.000
_cell.length_b   1.000
_cell.length_c   1.000
_cell.angle_alpha   90.00
_cell.angle_beta   90.00
_cell.angle_gamma   90.00
#
_symmetry.space_group_name_H-M   'P 1'
#
loop_
_entity.id
_entity.type
_entity.pdbx_description
1 polymer ?
#
loop_
_entity_poly.entity_id
_entity_poly.type
_entity_poly.pdbx_seq_one_letter_code
_entity_poly.pdbx_strand_id
1 'polypeptide(L)'
;METTSQRKYFKGLRALALTALFCTIALTIFIWGEALTPGDKSAIQSVKVSDNIQSAMKSDEPAPPVSAVTGYFVKSVTRDGIKMPDTNSYYTGDVLELGVKCIPENADTSKLYFERGFDMPEDYINVEENGEVTLLSWGYRRVVIKSKDNPDNVLYDFKIYNEGVNPDRIKEIKTKIFLGNDILEADEDEIITLKTCEEYFLSVTAVTDDEYNGYGVSTIETKILIDGKKHNANDKIFFLPAKQWFYPLKTTDGDYLILEIKLGDKTVSQKIRIVKGSRPEATGFTFDSKRITKNDDGSFSLTMKKDEHLVITSQLGFRAKNASEGAPSNIISKSSDTNVVSADTTHLHAYKPGTATITYFSIYDNTITATLHVTVPDVVDGLTVVAPDRCVKGGKIDLTAYTGGNVTKNVKWEVVKGEGSIDENGVFTSDKSGKVTVRATYVGRPDLTVEKTITVSVFDTFHTLIRKGLGHFSLFLVLGFGLFGTFFLLIKPRWASLPLSLLSAFVVAGISEMFQLPVFTSGRYATWPDVAIDFLGALSGIGIAVVAVSIVGLIWFKAKPESFKNMKNEFSFLTFKTSFKKQEKIFTDEN
;
A
#
# COMPACT_ATOMS: atom_id res chain seq x y z
N MET A 1 -27.48 -79.51 -19.66
CA MET A 1 -26.25 -78.75 -20.00
C MET A 1 -26.43 -77.34 -19.45
N GLU A 2 -26.13 -77.10 -18.18
CA GLU A 2 -26.47 -75.85 -17.50
C GLU A 2 -25.36 -75.40 -16.53
N THR A 3 -24.09 -75.39 -16.94
CA THR A 3 -22.97 -75.24 -15.97
C THR A 3 -21.77 -74.43 -16.47
N THR A 4 -22.01 -73.24 -17.04
CA THR A 4 -20.91 -72.25 -17.19
C THR A 4 -21.38 -70.80 -17.15
N SER A 5 -22.57 -70.48 -17.68
CA SER A 5 -23.13 -69.11 -17.60
C SER A 5 -23.48 -68.68 -16.17
N GLN A 6 -23.99 -69.59 -15.33
CA GLN A 6 -24.46 -69.29 -13.96
C GLN A 6 -23.34 -68.90 -12.96
N ARG A 7 -22.06 -69.00 -13.35
CA ARG A 7 -20.91 -68.65 -12.49
C ARG A 7 -20.33 -67.26 -12.80
N LYS A 8 -20.66 -66.69 -13.96
CA LYS A 8 -20.00 -65.48 -14.47
C LYS A 8 -20.50 -64.22 -13.76
N TYR A 9 -21.81 -64.08 -13.54
CA TYR A 9 -22.36 -62.86 -12.94
C TYR A 9 -22.20 -62.86 -11.42
N PHE A 10 -22.30 -64.00 -10.74
CA PHE A 10 -22.19 -64.11 -9.29
C PHE A 10 -20.81 -63.66 -8.76
N LYS A 11 -19.72 -64.00 -9.46
CA LYS A 11 -18.37 -63.55 -9.08
C LYS A 11 -18.22 -62.03 -9.21
N GLY A 12 -18.74 -61.44 -10.28
CA GLY A 12 -18.72 -59.98 -10.49
C GLY A 12 -19.62 -59.24 -9.50
N LEU A 13 -20.82 -59.76 -9.26
CA LEU A 13 -21.81 -59.21 -8.33
C LEU A 13 -21.33 -59.28 -6.87
N ARG A 14 -20.66 -60.37 -6.48
CA ARG A 14 -20.00 -60.50 -5.18
C ARG A 14 -18.87 -59.50 -5.01
N ALA A 15 -18.02 -59.34 -6.02
CA ALA A 15 -16.93 -58.37 -5.99
C ALA A 15 -17.46 -56.93 -5.86
N LEU A 16 -18.51 -56.59 -6.63
CA LEU A 16 -19.19 -55.30 -6.54
C LEU A 16 -19.79 -55.05 -5.16
N ALA A 17 -20.48 -56.04 -4.58
CA ALA A 17 -21.14 -55.91 -3.28
C ALA A 17 -20.15 -55.75 -2.11
N LEU A 18 -19.03 -56.49 -2.14
CA LEU A 18 -17.96 -56.32 -1.16
C LEU A 18 -17.25 -54.98 -1.32
N THR A 19 -16.98 -54.55 -2.56
CA THR A 19 -16.38 -53.24 -2.83
C THR A 19 -17.27 -52.11 -2.33
N ALA A 20 -18.58 -52.16 -2.62
CA ALA A 20 -19.55 -51.20 -2.12
C ALA A 20 -19.58 -51.15 -0.58
N LEU A 21 -19.57 -52.31 0.07
CA LEU A 21 -19.52 -52.41 1.54
C LEU A 21 -18.25 -51.76 2.11
N PHE A 22 -17.06 -52.12 1.61
CA PHE A 22 -15.80 -51.56 2.09
C PHE A 22 -15.70 -50.06 1.83
N CYS A 23 -16.11 -49.58 0.65
CA CYS A 23 -16.15 -48.15 0.34
C CYS A 23 -17.10 -47.40 1.27
N THR A 24 -18.27 -47.96 1.57
CA THR A 24 -19.26 -47.33 2.46
C THR A 24 -18.74 -47.26 3.90
N ILE A 25 -18.09 -48.31 4.39
CA ILE A 25 -17.46 -48.34 5.72
C ILE A 25 -16.31 -47.32 5.79
N ALA A 26 -15.42 -47.32 4.80
CA ALA A 26 -14.27 -46.41 4.76
C ALA A 26 -14.73 -44.94 4.73
N LEU A 27 -15.76 -44.63 3.93
CA LEU A 27 -16.33 -43.28 3.85
C LEU A 27 -17.00 -42.88 5.17
N THR A 28 -17.71 -43.80 5.84
CA THR A 28 -18.31 -43.53 7.16
C THR A 28 -17.25 -43.21 8.21
N ILE A 29 -16.15 -43.97 8.25
CA ILE A 29 -15.03 -43.72 9.17
C ILE A 29 -14.36 -42.38 8.85
N PHE A 30 -14.18 -42.06 7.56
CA PHE A 30 -13.63 -40.79 7.12
C PHE A 30 -14.47 -39.60 7.60
N ILE A 31 -15.80 -39.67 7.45
CA ILE A 31 -16.74 -38.64 7.94
C ILE A 31 -16.58 -38.41 9.44
N TRP A 32 -16.52 -39.50 10.21
CA TRP A 32 -16.36 -39.40 11.66
C TRP A 32 -14.98 -38.85 12.05
N GLY A 33 -13.93 -39.17 11.31
CA GLY A 33 -12.60 -38.57 11.49
C GLY A 33 -12.57 -37.06 11.23
N GLU A 34 -13.23 -36.60 10.16
CA GLU A 34 -13.38 -35.18 9.85
C GLU A 34 -14.25 -34.43 10.89
N ALA A 35 -15.27 -35.11 11.43
CA ALA A 35 -16.09 -34.57 12.51
C ALA A 35 -15.28 -34.31 13.81
N LEU A 36 -14.23 -35.10 14.06
CA LEU A 36 -13.31 -34.98 15.19
C LEU A 36 -12.21 -33.90 15.01
N THR A 37 -12.17 -33.21 13.86
CA THR A 37 -11.17 -32.17 13.60
C THR A 37 -11.55 -30.85 14.31
N PRO A 38 -10.63 -30.21 15.07
CA PRO A 38 -10.91 -28.94 15.76
C PRO A 38 -11.37 -27.82 14.82
N GLY A 39 -12.30 -26.98 15.30
CA GLY A 39 -12.92 -25.91 14.51
C GLY A 39 -11.93 -24.99 13.80
N ASP A 40 -10.85 -24.61 14.47
CA ASP A 40 -9.83 -23.68 13.95
C ASP A 40 -9.06 -24.27 12.76
N LYS A 41 -8.75 -25.57 12.79
CA LYS A 41 -8.04 -26.25 11.68
C LYS A 41 -8.95 -26.46 10.47
N SER A 42 -10.22 -26.78 10.72
CA SER A 42 -11.24 -26.94 9.68
C SER A 42 -11.57 -25.61 8.98
N ALA A 43 -11.61 -24.51 9.74
CA ALA A 43 -11.79 -23.16 9.18
C ALA A 43 -10.64 -22.80 8.22
N ILE A 44 -9.39 -23.06 8.60
CA ILE A 44 -8.20 -22.78 7.77
C ILE A 44 -8.22 -23.57 6.46
N GLN A 45 -8.62 -24.84 6.47
CA GLN A 45 -8.76 -25.63 5.24
C GLN A 45 -9.92 -25.16 4.36
N SER A 46 -11.03 -24.72 4.96
CA SER A 46 -12.19 -24.19 4.23
C SER A 46 -11.86 -22.87 3.53
N VAL A 47 -11.05 -22.01 4.18
CA VAL A 47 -10.54 -20.77 3.57
C VAL A 47 -9.70 -21.10 2.34
N LYS A 48 -8.75 -22.04 2.43
CA LYS A 48 -7.91 -22.45 1.29
C LYS A 48 -8.72 -23.01 0.10
N VAL A 49 -9.72 -23.86 0.36
CA VAL A 49 -10.56 -24.40 -0.71
C VAL A 49 -11.43 -23.31 -1.33
N SER A 50 -11.92 -22.38 -0.50
CA SER A 50 -12.66 -21.22 -1.00
C SER A 50 -11.79 -20.27 -1.82
N ASP A 51 -10.55 -20.04 -1.42
CA ASP A 51 -9.59 -19.21 -2.16
C ASP A 51 -9.27 -19.85 -3.51
N ASN A 52 -9.19 -21.19 -3.56
CA ASN A 52 -8.98 -21.94 -4.81
C ASN A 52 -10.20 -21.93 -5.73
N ILE A 53 -11.42 -22.07 -5.19
CA ILE A 53 -12.66 -21.96 -5.97
C ILE A 53 -12.85 -20.52 -6.45
N GLN A 54 -12.57 -19.53 -5.60
CA GLN A 54 -12.62 -18.12 -5.97
C GLN A 54 -11.55 -17.77 -7.01
N SER A 55 -10.34 -18.33 -6.91
CA SER A 55 -9.30 -18.19 -7.94
C SER A 55 -9.66 -18.91 -9.25
N ALA A 56 -10.36 -20.05 -9.19
CA ALA A 56 -10.84 -20.76 -10.39
C ALA A 56 -12.08 -20.09 -11.01
N MET A 57 -12.84 -19.30 -10.24
CA MET A 57 -13.99 -18.53 -10.68
C MET A 57 -13.65 -17.09 -11.08
N LYS A 58 -12.44 -16.60 -10.77
CA LYS A 58 -11.93 -15.37 -11.36
C LYS A 58 -11.67 -15.63 -12.85
N SER A 59 -12.61 -15.19 -13.69
CA SER A 59 -12.20 -14.59 -14.96
C SER A 59 -11.15 -13.53 -14.64
N ASP A 60 -10.11 -13.39 -15.46
CA ASP A 60 -9.11 -12.32 -15.38
C ASP A 60 -9.79 -10.95 -15.31
N GLU A 61 -10.21 -10.53 -14.11
CA GLU A 61 -10.68 -9.19 -13.86
C GLU A 61 -9.44 -8.30 -13.94
N PRO A 62 -9.46 -7.25 -14.79
CA PRO A 62 -8.34 -6.33 -14.89
C PRO A 62 -8.04 -5.75 -13.51
N ALA A 63 -6.75 -5.53 -13.24
CA ALA A 63 -6.30 -4.93 -11.99
C ALA A 63 -7.15 -3.67 -11.68
N PRO A 64 -7.61 -3.50 -10.43
CA PRO A 64 -8.49 -2.39 -10.09
C PRO A 64 -7.78 -1.05 -10.38
N PRO A 65 -8.51 0.01 -10.77
CA PRO A 65 -7.90 1.32 -10.96
C PRO A 65 -7.36 1.88 -9.64
N VAL A 66 -6.31 2.69 -9.73
CA VAL A 66 -5.69 3.37 -8.58
C VAL A 66 -6.73 4.29 -7.92
N SER A 67 -7.01 4.05 -6.64
CA SER A 67 -7.92 4.89 -5.85
C SER A 67 -7.20 6.04 -5.15
N ALA A 68 -5.95 5.81 -4.71
CA ALA A 68 -5.09 6.82 -4.12
C ALA A 68 -3.60 6.44 -4.27
N VAL A 69 -2.73 7.45 -4.41
CA VAL A 69 -1.27 7.31 -4.29
C VAL A 69 -0.87 7.77 -2.90
N THR A 70 -0.20 6.90 -2.13
CA THR A 70 0.12 7.13 -0.71
C THR A 70 1.61 7.33 -0.45
N GLY A 71 2.45 7.15 -1.47
CA GLY A 71 3.89 7.29 -1.31
C GLY A 71 4.68 6.86 -2.52
N TYR A 72 6.00 6.89 -2.36
CA TYR A 72 6.96 6.34 -3.30
C TYR A 72 7.96 5.44 -2.57
N PHE A 73 8.76 4.72 -3.34
CA PHE A 73 9.95 4.01 -2.87
C PHE A 73 11.00 3.99 -3.97
N VAL A 74 12.27 3.82 -3.59
CA VAL A 74 13.38 3.64 -4.53
C VAL A 74 13.57 2.13 -4.73
N LYS A 75 13.38 1.64 -5.95
CA LYS A 75 13.58 0.22 -6.29
C LYS A 75 15.06 -0.12 -6.38
N SER A 76 15.85 0.79 -6.96
CA SER A 76 17.28 0.61 -7.11
C SER A 76 18.00 1.93 -7.39
N VAL A 77 19.30 1.95 -7.12
CA VAL A 77 20.20 3.03 -7.47
C VAL A 77 21.31 2.45 -8.35
N THR A 78 21.64 3.11 -9.44
CA THR A 78 22.78 2.75 -10.30
C THR A 78 23.82 3.85 -10.21
N ARG A 79 25.06 3.49 -9.86
CA ARG A 79 26.20 4.40 -9.73
C ARG A 79 27.32 3.90 -10.62
N ASP A 80 27.78 4.75 -11.53
CA ASP A 80 28.84 4.42 -12.49
C ASP A 80 28.57 3.09 -13.24
N GLY A 81 27.30 2.83 -13.59
CA GLY A 81 26.85 1.61 -14.28
C GLY A 81 26.69 0.37 -13.39
N ILE A 82 26.93 0.47 -12.08
CA ILE A 82 26.81 -0.62 -11.11
C ILE A 82 25.56 -0.43 -10.26
N LYS A 83 24.72 -1.46 -10.18
CA LYS A 83 23.48 -1.46 -9.39
C LYS A 83 23.81 -1.63 -7.90
N MET A 84 23.41 -0.65 -7.09
CA MET A 84 23.59 -0.61 -5.64
C MET A 84 22.32 -1.12 -4.96
N PRO A 85 22.32 -2.31 -4.33
CA PRO A 85 21.10 -2.92 -3.81
C PRO A 85 20.57 -2.26 -2.53
N ASP A 86 21.38 -1.54 -1.76
CA ASP A 86 20.97 -0.88 -0.51
C ASP A 86 21.81 0.38 -0.24
N THR A 87 21.30 1.56 -0.61
CA THR A 87 21.93 2.85 -0.26
C THR A 87 20.87 3.88 0.13
N ASN A 88 21.17 4.64 1.18
CA ASN A 88 20.36 5.79 1.63
C ASN A 88 20.97 7.14 1.23
N SER A 89 22.14 7.11 0.58
CA SER A 89 22.87 8.29 0.10
C SER A 89 22.92 8.27 -1.41
N TYR A 90 22.54 9.40 -2.02
CA TYR A 90 22.47 9.58 -3.46
C TYR A 90 23.42 10.71 -3.88
N TYR A 91 24.26 10.46 -4.88
CA TYR A 91 25.28 11.40 -5.35
C TYR A 91 24.99 11.87 -6.78
N THR A 92 25.66 12.94 -7.19
CA THR A 92 25.62 13.44 -8.56
C THR A 92 26.10 12.37 -9.54
N GLY A 93 25.30 12.10 -10.56
CA GLY A 93 25.51 11.03 -11.54
C GLY A 93 24.76 9.74 -11.23
N ASP A 94 24.21 9.58 -10.01
CA ASP A 94 23.38 8.42 -9.69
C ASP A 94 22.07 8.45 -10.49
N VAL A 95 21.65 7.27 -10.94
CA VAL A 95 20.35 7.02 -11.59
C VAL A 95 19.47 6.20 -10.66
N LEU A 96 18.31 6.73 -10.27
CA LEU A 96 17.36 6.10 -9.37
C LEU A 96 16.18 5.54 -10.16
N GLU A 97 15.74 4.33 -9.84
CA GLU A 97 14.50 3.76 -10.36
C GLU A 97 13.41 3.86 -9.28
N LEU A 98 12.39 4.68 -9.52
CA LEU A 98 11.31 4.90 -8.56
C LEU A 98 10.14 3.93 -8.75
N GLY A 99 9.41 3.69 -7.65
CA GLY A 99 8.16 2.96 -7.59
C GLY A 99 7.11 3.73 -6.79
N VAL A 100 5.84 3.42 -7.03
CA VAL A 100 4.69 4.09 -6.42
C VAL A 100 4.02 3.18 -5.39
N LYS A 101 3.66 3.72 -4.23
CA LYS A 101 2.76 3.05 -3.26
C LYS A 101 1.35 3.55 -3.49
N CYS A 102 0.41 2.64 -3.74
CA CYS A 102 -0.97 2.98 -4.05
C CYS A 102 -1.97 2.04 -3.35
N ILE A 103 -3.24 2.46 -3.33
CA ILE A 103 -4.35 1.70 -2.80
C ILE A 103 -5.37 1.41 -3.92
N PRO A 104 -5.81 0.15 -4.08
CA PRO A 104 -5.28 -1.07 -3.45
C PRO A 104 -3.85 -1.41 -3.94
N GLU A 105 -3.08 -2.20 -3.18
CA GLU A 105 -1.66 -2.50 -3.50
C GLU A 105 -1.44 -3.15 -4.87
N ASN A 106 -2.46 -3.83 -5.40
CA ASN A 106 -2.46 -4.48 -6.71
C ASN A 106 -3.12 -3.64 -7.82
N ALA A 107 -3.28 -2.33 -7.61
CA ALA A 107 -3.90 -1.45 -8.60
C ALA A 107 -3.04 -1.30 -9.87
N ASP A 108 -3.70 -1.03 -10.99
CA ASP A 108 -3.02 -0.74 -12.25
C ASP A 108 -2.37 0.64 -12.22
N THR A 109 -1.05 0.67 -12.01
CA THR A 109 -0.25 1.90 -12.00
C THR A 109 0.23 2.34 -13.39
N SER A 110 -0.15 1.65 -14.48
CA SER A 110 0.36 1.93 -15.83
C SER A 110 0.04 3.34 -16.35
N LYS A 111 -1.02 3.95 -15.81
CA LYS A 111 -1.43 5.32 -16.12
C LYS A 111 -0.77 6.39 -15.28
N LEU A 112 -0.02 6.01 -14.24
CA LEU A 112 0.74 6.95 -13.43
C LEU A 112 2.06 7.27 -14.11
N TYR A 113 2.53 8.50 -13.94
CA TYR A 113 3.84 8.92 -14.41
C TYR A 113 4.49 9.90 -13.45
N PHE A 114 5.81 9.95 -13.50
CA PHE A 114 6.62 10.88 -12.73
C PHE A 114 6.93 12.12 -13.56
N GLU A 115 7.03 13.27 -12.90
CA GLU A 115 7.42 14.52 -13.54
C GLU A 115 8.32 15.32 -12.59
N ARG A 116 9.24 16.07 -13.18
CA ARG A 116 10.07 17.04 -12.45
C ARG A 116 9.17 18.11 -11.81
N GLY A 117 9.48 18.51 -10.57
CA GLY A 117 8.81 19.64 -9.93
C GLY A 117 8.95 20.92 -10.76
N PHE A 118 7.89 21.74 -10.83
CA PHE A 118 7.86 22.93 -11.69
C PHE A 118 8.98 23.95 -11.40
N ASP A 119 9.50 23.94 -10.17
CA ASP A 119 10.52 24.83 -9.65
C ASP A 119 11.96 24.32 -9.85
N MET A 120 12.15 23.13 -10.46
CA MET A 120 13.48 22.53 -10.63
C MET A 120 14.07 22.80 -12.02
N PRO A 121 15.25 23.40 -12.16
CA PRO A 121 15.94 23.52 -13.45
C PRO A 121 16.30 22.15 -14.06
N GLU A 122 16.34 22.05 -15.40
CA GLU A 122 16.75 20.83 -16.11
C GLU A 122 18.20 20.45 -15.81
N ASP A 123 19.07 21.43 -15.57
CA ASP A 123 20.47 21.21 -15.19
C ASP A 123 20.65 20.54 -13.82
N TYR A 124 19.57 20.39 -13.03
CA TYR A 124 19.66 19.94 -11.63
C TYR A 124 19.15 18.52 -11.42
N ILE A 125 18.16 18.11 -12.21
CA ILE A 125 17.53 16.79 -12.14
C ILE A 125 16.86 16.49 -13.48
N ASN A 126 17.07 15.27 -13.98
CA ASN A 126 16.27 14.72 -15.06
C ASN A 126 15.28 13.69 -14.50
N VAL A 127 14.02 13.73 -14.93
CA VAL A 127 12.96 12.81 -14.48
C VAL A 127 12.23 12.29 -15.70
N GLU A 128 12.28 10.98 -15.92
CA GLU A 128 11.50 10.31 -16.95
C GLU A 128 10.13 9.84 -16.44
N GLU A 129 9.15 9.73 -17.34
CA GLU A 129 7.78 9.32 -16.99
C GLU A 129 7.71 7.96 -16.27
N ASN A 130 8.64 7.06 -16.59
CA ASN A 130 8.73 5.70 -16.03
C ASN A 130 9.29 5.67 -14.59
N GLY A 131 9.72 6.81 -14.05
CA GLY A 131 10.31 6.91 -12.72
C GLY A 131 11.83 6.76 -12.68
N GLU A 132 12.51 6.76 -13.83
CA GLU A 132 13.97 6.91 -13.87
C GLU A 132 14.34 8.37 -13.58
N VAL A 133 15.22 8.57 -12.59
CA VAL A 133 15.63 9.90 -12.13
C VAL A 133 17.15 10.00 -12.10
N THR A 134 17.71 10.99 -12.79
CA THR A 134 19.15 11.27 -12.78
C THR A 134 19.43 12.53 -11.97
N LEU A 135 20.29 12.41 -10.95
CA LEU A 135 20.68 13.54 -10.11
C LEU A 135 21.89 14.25 -10.71
N LEU A 136 21.72 15.53 -11.08
CA LEU A 136 22.77 16.29 -11.81
C LEU A 136 23.48 17.31 -10.93
N SER A 137 22.85 17.77 -9.85
CA SER A 137 23.49 18.73 -8.94
C SER A 137 23.00 18.58 -7.50
N TRP A 138 23.81 19.07 -6.57
CA TRP A 138 23.63 18.92 -5.12
C TRP A 138 22.41 19.66 -4.54
N GLY A 139 21.70 19.00 -3.62
CA GLY A 139 20.62 19.58 -2.82
C GLY A 139 19.30 18.80 -2.93
N TYR A 140 18.23 19.35 -2.36
CA TYR A 140 16.88 18.78 -2.50
C TYR A 140 16.35 18.98 -3.92
N ARG A 141 15.77 17.93 -4.49
CA ARG A 141 15.20 17.87 -5.84
C ARG A 141 13.76 17.39 -5.77
N ARG A 142 12.83 18.19 -6.27
CA ARG A 142 11.40 17.91 -6.19
C ARG A 142 10.93 17.06 -7.36
N VAL A 143 10.11 16.06 -7.07
CA VAL A 143 9.49 15.15 -8.04
C VAL A 143 8.01 14.99 -7.67
N VAL A 144 7.14 14.90 -8.68
CA VAL A 144 5.70 14.73 -8.51
C VAL A 144 5.20 13.49 -9.25
N ILE A 145 4.09 12.92 -8.77
CA ILE A 145 3.37 11.80 -9.41
C ILE A 145 2.02 12.31 -9.90
N LYS A 146 1.71 12.02 -11.16
CA LYS A 146 0.45 12.41 -11.82
C LYS A 146 -0.20 11.22 -12.51
N SER A 147 -1.45 11.37 -12.94
CA SER A 147 -2.16 10.40 -13.75
C SER A 147 -2.42 10.95 -15.14
N LYS A 148 -2.24 10.10 -16.18
CA LYS A 148 -2.58 10.44 -17.57
C LYS A 148 -4.08 10.72 -17.76
N ASP A 149 -4.94 10.20 -16.89
CA ASP A 149 -6.39 10.45 -16.93
C ASP A 149 -6.75 11.86 -16.41
N ASN A 150 -5.89 12.48 -15.58
CA ASN A 150 -6.08 13.84 -15.07
C ASN A 150 -4.70 14.52 -14.82
N PRO A 151 -4.04 15.01 -15.88
CA PRO A 151 -2.66 15.50 -15.82
C PRO A 151 -2.49 16.81 -15.06
N ASP A 152 -3.58 17.57 -14.87
CA ASP A 152 -3.56 18.82 -14.12
C ASP A 152 -3.46 18.59 -12.60
N ASN A 153 -3.76 17.38 -12.12
CA ASN A 153 -3.78 17.06 -10.70
C ASN A 153 -2.52 16.32 -10.24
N VAL A 154 -1.80 16.90 -9.29
CA VAL A 154 -0.68 16.24 -8.60
C VAL A 154 -1.23 15.26 -7.56
N LEU A 155 -0.99 13.97 -7.76
CA LEU A 155 -1.45 12.91 -6.87
C LEU A 155 -0.52 12.71 -5.67
N TYR A 156 0.77 13.02 -5.82
CA TYR A 156 1.77 12.94 -4.75
C TYR A 156 2.98 13.83 -5.04
N ASP A 157 3.56 14.46 -4.03
CA ASP A 157 4.69 15.41 -4.13
C ASP A 157 5.76 15.09 -3.08
N PHE A 158 7.02 15.02 -3.49
CA PHE A 158 8.13 14.66 -2.61
C PHE A 158 9.48 15.24 -3.08
N LYS A 159 10.49 15.16 -2.20
CA LYS A 159 11.86 15.64 -2.44
C LYS A 159 12.90 14.53 -2.23
N ILE A 160 13.84 14.43 -3.15
CA ILE A 160 15.03 13.56 -3.10
C ILE A 160 16.25 14.42 -2.76
N TYR A 161 17.13 13.99 -1.86
CA TYR A 161 18.34 14.74 -1.51
C TYR A 161 19.56 14.18 -2.24
N ASN A 162 20.20 14.99 -3.09
CA ASN A 162 21.50 14.70 -3.68
C ASN A 162 22.61 15.26 -2.77
N GLU A 163 23.54 14.40 -2.35
CA GLU A 163 24.66 14.73 -1.47
C GLU A 163 25.87 15.36 -2.18
N GLY A 164 25.87 15.45 -3.51
CA GLY A 164 26.95 16.04 -4.31
C GLY A 164 27.88 14.98 -4.90
N VAL A 165 29.16 15.32 -5.09
CA VAL A 165 30.16 14.38 -5.63
C VAL A 165 30.45 13.28 -4.60
N ASN A 166 30.48 12.02 -5.04
CA ASN A 166 30.87 10.89 -4.19
C ASN A 166 32.27 11.13 -3.57
N PRO A 167 32.42 11.15 -2.24
CA PRO A 167 33.69 11.41 -1.55
C PRO A 167 34.87 10.55 -2.04
N ASP A 168 34.62 9.29 -2.41
CA ASP A 168 35.66 8.35 -2.87
C ASP A 168 36.34 8.79 -4.18
N ARG A 169 35.70 9.67 -4.97
CA ARG A 169 36.25 10.20 -6.22
C ARG A 169 37.11 11.45 -6.03
N ILE A 170 37.15 12.01 -4.83
CA ILE A 170 37.79 13.31 -4.57
C ILE A 170 39.25 13.10 -4.20
N LYS A 171 40.16 13.71 -4.97
CA LYS A 171 41.61 13.73 -4.64
C LYS A 171 41.99 14.92 -3.79
N GLU A 172 41.58 16.09 -4.25
CA GLU A 172 41.90 17.39 -3.66
C GLU A 172 40.64 18.26 -3.66
N ILE A 173 40.56 19.20 -2.72
CA ILE A 173 39.56 20.26 -2.71
C ILE A 173 40.24 21.61 -2.94
N LYS A 174 39.60 22.48 -3.72
CA LYS A 174 40.06 23.86 -3.98
C LYS A 174 38.97 24.83 -3.57
N THR A 175 39.38 25.99 -3.08
CA THR A 175 38.47 26.99 -2.54
C THR A 175 38.75 28.35 -3.15
N LYS A 176 37.71 29.05 -3.59
CA LYS A 176 37.79 30.43 -4.07
C LYS A 176 36.70 31.26 -3.42
N ILE A 177 37.04 32.50 -3.04
CA ILE A 177 36.09 33.47 -2.50
C ILE A 177 35.80 34.50 -3.59
N PHE A 178 34.52 34.77 -3.83
CA PHE A 178 34.07 35.73 -4.81
C PHE A 178 33.29 36.86 -4.16
N LEU A 179 33.46 38.08 -4.68
CA LEU A 179 32.58 39.22 -4.47
C LEU A 179 31.90 39.54 -5.80
N GLY A 180 30.61 39.21 -5.91
CA GLY A 180 29.95 39.20 -7.21
C GLY A 180 30.64 38.21 -8.16
N ASN A 181 31.14 38.71 -9.29
CA ASN A 181 31.87 37.89 -10.27
C ASN A 181 33.40 37.92 -10.08
N ASP A 182 33.90 38.76 -9.17
CA ASP A 182 35.33 38.97 -8.99
C ASP A 182 35.89 37.97 -7.97
N ILE A 183 36.96 37.28 -8.35
CA ILE A 183 37.72 36.43 -7.43
C ILE A 183 38.55 37.33 -6.53
N LEU A 184 38.44 37.12 -5.22
CA LEU A 184 39.33 37.77 -4.27
C LEU A 184 40.66 37.04 -4.19
N GLU A 185 41.72 37.78 -4.46
CA GLU A 185 43.09 37.33 -4.27
C GLU A 185 43.59 37.74 -2.89
N ALA A 186 44.46 36.92 -2.33
CA ALA A 186 45.14 37.24 -1.09
C ALA A 186 46.21 38.31 -1.33
N ASP A 187 46.47 39.14 -0.33
CA ASP A 187 47.58 40.10 -0.36
C ASP A 187 48.95 39.41 -0.18
N GLU A 188 50.02 40.20 -0.09
CA GLU A 188 51.39 39.71 0.10
C GLU A 188 51.57 38.89 1.40
N ASP A 189 50.69 39.06 2.40
CA ASP A 189 50.67 38.32 3.66
C ASP A 189 49.76 37.07 3.61
N GLU A 190 49.27 36.72 2.42
CA GLU A 190 48.30 35.66 2.14
C GLU A 190 46.93 35.89 2.81
N ILE A 191 46.53 37.15 3.03
CA ILE A 191 45.27 37.52 3.68
C ILE A 191 44.26 38.02 2.64
N ILE A 192 43.04 37.47 2.68
CA ILE A 192 41.90 38.00 1.91
C ILE A 192 41.14 39.01 2.76
N THR A 193 41.00 40.24 2.25
CA THR A 193 40.23 41.29 2.94
C THR A 193 38.76 41.27 2.53
N LEU A 194 37.89 41.15 3.54
CA LEU A 194 36.44 41.14 3.44
C LEU A 194 35.86 42.41 4.07
N LYS A 195 34.66 42.82 3.63
CA LYS A 195 33.97 44.02 4.10
C LYS A 195 32.66 43.65 4.77
N THR A 196 32.32 44.32 5.87
CA THR A 196 30.99 44.18 6.50
C THR A 196 29.89 44.64 5.54
N CYS A 197 28.70 44.05 5.67
CA CYS A 197 27.54 44.35 4.81
C CYS A 197 27.71 44.02 3.31
N GLU A 198 28.73 43.23 2.95
CA GLU A 198 28.88 42.63 1.63
C GLU A 198 28.51 41.14 1.65
N GLU A 199 28.23 40.62 0.45
CA GLU A 199 27.87 39.22 0.20
C GLU A 199 28.99 38.52 -0.56
N TYR A 200 29.46 37.40 -0.01
CA TYR A 200 30.54 36.62 -0.60
C TYR A 200 30.08 35.21 -0.93
N PHE A 201 30.55 34.68 -2.05
CA PHE A 201 30.36 33.30 -2.45
C PHE A 201 31.64 32.50 -2.21
N LEU A 202 31.52 31.38 -1.50
CA LEU A 202 32.61 30.43 -1.31
C LEU A 202 32.43 29.26 -2.28
N SER A 203 33.21 29.26 -3.37
CA SER A 203 33.26 28.11 -4.27
C SER A 203 34.17 27.04 -3.68
N VAL A 204 33.63 25.84 -3.41
CA VAL A 204 34.41 24.66 -3.06
C VAL A 204 34.31 23.66 -4.21
N THR A 205 35.43 23.34 -4.85
CA THR A 205 35.48 22.45 -6.03
C THR A 205 36.37 21.25 -5.78
N ALA A 206 36.00 20.08 -6.32
CA ALA A 206 36.78 18.86 -6.25
C ALA A 206 37.66 18.74 -7.49
N VAL A 207 38.85 18.21 -7.28
CA VAL A 207 39.68 17.63 -8.33
C VAL A 207 39.44 16.12 -8.30
N THR A 208 38.98 15.57 -9.43
CA THR A 208 38.75 14.13 -9.65
C THR A 208 39.66 13.64 -10.79
N ASP A 209 39.65 12.32 -11.06
CA ASP A 209 40.46 11.71 -12.11
C ASP A 209 39.92 11.89 -13.54
N ASP A 210 38.70 12.41 -13.66
CA ASP A 210 38.01 12.56 -14.93
C ASP A 210 38.29 13.96 -15.53
N GLU A 211 38.18 14.12 -16.85
CA GLU A 211 38.44 15.38 -17.59
C GLU A 211 37.59 16.59 -17.11
N TYR A 212 36.61 16.34 -16.25
CA TYR A 212 35.67 17.32 -15.70
C TYR A 212 36.11 17.83 -14.33
N ASN A 213 37.08 18.75 -14.32
CA ASN A 213 37.50 19.50 -13.13
C ASN A 213 36.50 20.64 -12.84
N GLY A 214 35.94 20.70 -11.63
CA GLY A 214 35.13 21.86 -11.19
C GLY A 214 33.73 21.58 -10.62
N TYR A 215 33.36 20.34 -10.35
CA TYR A 215 32.08 20.05 -9.67
C TYR A 215 32.04 20.71 -8.28
N GLY A 216 30.94 21.41 -8.00
CA GLY A 216 30.67 21.99 -6.68
C GLY A 216 30.59 20.90 -5.61
N VAL A 217 31.48 20.99 -4.62
CA VAL A 217 31.59 20.04 -3.50
C VAL A 217 30.88 20.66 -2.32
N SER A 218 29.56 20.73 -2.41
CA SER A 218 28.77 20.98 -1.21
C SER A 218 28.24 19.63 -0.79
N THR A 219 28.86 19.01 0.21
CA THR A 219 28.36 17.76 0.80
C THR A 219 27.95 18.04 2.24
N ILE A 220 27.05 17.22 2.80
CA ILE A 220 26.72 17.25 4.23
C ILE A 220 27.97 17.04 5.12
N GLU A 221 29.03 16.46 4.55
CA GLU A 221 30.31 16.19 5.20
C GLU A 221 31.26 17.39 5.24
N THR A 222 30.97 18.44 4.47
CA THR A 222 31.82 19.64 4.41
C THR A 222 31.68 20.43 5.71
N LYS A 223 32.76 20.49 6.50
CA LYS A 223 32.83 21.28 7.74
C LYS A 223 33.56 22.59 7.47
N ILE A 224 32.85 23.68 7.69
CA ILE A 224 33.42 25.03 7.64
C ILE A 224 33.67 25.50 9.06
N LEU A 225 34.91 25.86 9.35
CA LEU A 225 35.38 26.35 10.64
C LEU A 225 35.96 27.76 10.50
N ILE A 226 35.77 28.59 11.52
CA ILE A 226 36.42 29.89 11.68
C ILE A 226 37.15 29.86 13.01
N ASP A 227 38.47 29.99 12.98
CA ASP A 227 39.38 29.81 14.14
C ASP A 227 39.08 28.53 14.93
N GLY A 228 38.93 27.40 14.21
CA GLY A 228 38.63 26.09 14.79
C GLY A 228 37.21 25.93 15.34
N LYS A 229 36.38 26.98 15.36
CA LYS A 229 34.96 26.91 15.77
C LYS A 229 34.08 26.65 14.55
N LYS A 230 33.02 25.87 14.71
CA LYS A 230 32.03 25.64 13.63
C LYS A 230 31.45 26.98 13.16
N HIS A 231 31.24 27.13 11.85
CA HIS A 231 30.57 28.29 11.26
C HIS A 231 29.28 28.66 12.02
N ASN A 232 28.98 29.96 12.11
CA ASN A 232 27.88 30.55 12.90
C ASN A 232 27.99 30.42 14.43
N ALA A 233 29.00 29.73 14.97
CA ALA A 233 29.33 29.81 16.40
C ALA A 233 30.21 31.04 16.73
N ASN A 234 30.76 31.68 15.71
CA ASN A 234 31.43 32.98 15.80
C ASN A 234 30.42 34.09 15.45
N ASP A 235 30.49 35.25 16.12
CA ASP A 235 29.64 36.41 15.87
C ASP A 235 30.16 37.33 14.75
N LYS A 236 31.30 36.99 14.12
CA LYS A 236 31.92 37.79 13.06
C LYS A 236 31.43 37.46 11.65
N ILE A 237 31.00 36.22 11.36
CA ILE A 237 30.55 35.79 10.03
C ILE A 237 29.30 34.95 10.17
N PHE A 238 28.29 35.27 9.36
CA PHE A 238 27.15 34.41 9.11
C PHE A 238 27.36 33.63 7.81
N PHE A 239 27.32 32.31 7.88
CA PHE A 239 27.46 31.39 6.76
C PHE A 239 26.11 30.72 6.47
N LEU A 240 25.74 30.62 5.20
CA LEU A 240 24.61 29.85 4.68
C LEU A 240 25.16 28.63 3.91
N PRO A 241 25.38 27.48 4.58
CA PRO A 241 25.98 26.30 3.96
C PRO A 241 25.21 25.81 2.73
N ALA A 242 23.88 25.87 2.81
CA ALA A 242 22.97 25.47 1.74
C ALA A 242 23.19 26.20 0.40
N LYS A 243 23.81 27.39 0.42
CA LYS A 243 24.08 28.20 -0.78
C LYS A 243 25.58 28.48 -0.98
N GLN A 244 26.42 28.07 -0.03
CA GLN A 244 27.83 28.47 0.08
C GLN A 244 28.03 30.00 0.13
N TRP A 245 27.05 30.73 0.64
CA TRP A 245 27.08 32.19 0.77
C TRP A 245 27.50 32.56 2.19
N PHE A 246 28.24 33.64 2.35
CA PHE A 246 28.59 34.13 3.68
C PHE A 246 28.70 35.66 3.76
N TYR A 247 28.53 36.15 4.98
CA TYR A 247 28.30 37.55 5.29
C TYR A 247 29.16 37.95 6.49
N PRO A 248 30.14 38.85 6.30
CA PRO A 248 30.86 39.44 7.41
C PRO A 248 29.94 40.38 8.18
N LEU A 249 29.74 40.07 9.47
CA LEU A 249 28.86 40.81 10.37
C LEU A 249 29.62 41.91 11.11
N LYS A 250 30.83 41.62 11.59
CA LYS A 250 31.64 42.50 12.44
C LYS A 250 33.11 42.46 12.03
N THR A 251 33.83 43.53 12.30
CA THR A 251 35.27 43.64 12.04
C THR A 251 36.08 42.64 12.87
N THR A 252 37.22 42.21 12.33
CA THR A 252 38.17 41.37 13.07
C THR A 252 38.83 42.17 14.21
N ASP A 253 39.01 41.55 15.38
CA ASP A 253 39.59 42.22 16.57
C ASP A 253 41.14 42.12 16.63
N GLY A 254 41.75 41.38 15.69
CA GLY A 254 43.20 41.17 15.54
C GLY A 254 43.62 41.12 14.06
N ASP A 255 44.79 40.54 13.77
CA ASP A 255 45.39 40.61 12.43
C ASP A 255 44.60 39.85 11.36
N TYR A 256 44.11 38.65 11.65
CA TYR A 256 43.30 37.84 10.73
C TYR A 256 42.52 36.76 11.48
N LEU A 257 41.57 36.13 10.80
CA LEU A 257 40.86 34.91 11.18
C LEU A 257 41.28 33.78 10.22
N ILE A 258 41.21 32.53 10.65
CA ILE A 258 41.49 31.36 9.82
C ILE A 258 40.15 30.73 9.41
N LEU A 259 39.85 30.74 8.11
CA LEU A 259 38.77 29.99 7.48
C LEU A 259 39.30 28.61 7.09
N GLU A 260 38.80 27.54 7.72
CA GLU A 260 39.13 26.17 7.36
C GLU A 260 37.91 25.46 6.74
N ILE A 261 38.14 24.72 5.65
CA ILE A 261 37.14 23.89 4.97
C ILE A 261 37.66 22.45 5.00
N LYS A 262 36.90 21.55 5.63
CA LYS A 262 37.26 20.14 5.81
C LYS A 262 36.25 19.23 5.12
N LEU A 263 36.74 18.23 4.40
CA LEU A 263 35.95 17.20 3.73
C LEU A 263 36.66 15.86 3.88
N GLY A 264 36.10 14.96 4.70
CA GLY A 264 36.79 13.72 5.07
C GLY A 264 38.15 14.00 5.72
N ASP A 265 39.22 13.49 5.10
CA ASP A 265 40.62 13.69 5.48
C ASP A 265 41.27 14.96 4.89
N LYS A 266 40.56 15.68 4.02
CA LYS A 266 41.09 16.84 3.27
C LYS A 266 40.77 18.14 3.99
N THR A 267 41.73 19.07 4.03
CA THR A 267 41.56 20.38 4.66
C THR A 267 42.20 21.47 3.80
N VAL A 268 41.48 22.57 3.58
CA VAL A 268 42.01 23.83 3.02
C VAL A 268 41.83 24.93 4.04
N SER A 269 42.85 25.79 4.19
CA SER A 269 42.85 26.91 5.13
C SER A 269 43.16 28.22 4.40
N GLN A 270 42.44 29.29 4.75
CA GLN A 270 42.63 30.63 4.19
C GLN A 270 42.60 31.67 5.30
N LYS A 271 43.58 32.59 5.34
CA LYS A 271 43.54 33.75 6.24
C LYS A 271 42.60 34.81 5.68
N ILE A 272 41.74 35.36 6.53
CA ILE A 272 40.79 36.41 6.16
C ILE A 272 40.82 37.56 7.17
N ARG A 273 40.61 38.80 6.72
CA ARG A 273 40.49 39.98 7.57
C ARG A 273 39.20 40.71 7.24
N ILE A 274 38.39 41.06 8.24
CA ILE A 274 37.13 41.78 8.04
C ILE A 274 37.30 43.24 8.44
N VAL A 275 37.09 44.14 7.48
CA VAL A 275 37.10 45.60 7.68
C VAL A 275 35.71 46.19 7.51
N LYS A 276 35.51 47.43 7.96
CA LYS A 276 34.23 48.13 7.80
C LYS A 276 33.95 48.39 6.32
N GLY A 277 32.79 47.94 5.84
CA GLY A 277 32.30 48.22 4.49
C GLY A 277 31.70 49.62 4.34
N SER A 278 31.44 50.03 3.10
CA SER A 278 30.82 51.32 2.76
C SER A 278 29.30 51.30 2.83
N ARG A 279 28.67 50.12 2.85
CA ARG A 279 27.22 49.94 2.86
C ARG A 279 26.69 50.01 4.31
N PRO A 280 25.57 50.70 4.57
CA PRO A 280 24.95 50.73 5.90
C PRO A 280 24.15 49.46 6.18
N GLU A 281 23.85 49.20 7.45
CA GLU A 281 22.90 48.16 7.84
C GLU A 281 21.46 48.54 7.48
N ALA A 282 20.58 47.54 7.36
CA ALA A 282 19.17 47.76 7.08
C ALA A 282 18.47 48.42 8.29
N THR A 283 17.63 49.42 8.06
CA THR A 283 16.81 50.06 9.12
C THR A 283 15.41 49.41 9.30
N GLY A 284 15.12 48.40 8.49
CA GLY A 284 13.84 47.70 8.43
C GLY A 284 13.60 47.13 7.04
N PHE A 285 12.54 46.34 6.86
CA PHE A 285 12.20 45.72 5.58
C PHE A 285 10.82 46.14 5.08
N THR A 286 10.61 45.99 3.78
CA THR A 286 9.32 46.23 3.12
C THR A 286 9.14 45.26 1.95
N PHE A 287 7.89 45.07 1.54
CA PHE A 287 7.49 44.39 0.32
C PHE A 287 6.96 45.41 -0.69
N ASP A 288 7.10 45.10 -1.98
CA ASP A 288 6.66 45.95 -3.08
C ASP A 288 6.03 45.08 -4.16
N SER A 289 4.84 44.56 -3.84
CA SER A 289 4.08 43.69 -4.71
C SER A 289 2.59 43.83 -4.46
N LYS A 290 1.81 43.82 -5.54
CA LYS A 290 0.33 43.88 -5.48
C LYS A 290 -0.28 42.66 -4.78
N ARG A 291 0.47 41.56 -4.63
CA ARG A 291 0.04 40.36 -3.90
C ARG A 291 0.11 40.51 -2.37
N ILE A 292 0.82 41.53 -1.90
CA ILE A 292 1.03 41.78 -0.47
C ILE A 292 0.10 42.90 -0.02
N THR A 293 -0.60 42.66 1.08
CA THR A 293 -1.36 43.70 1.78
C THR A 293 -0.60 44.11 3.02
N LYS A 294 -0.39 45.42 3.22
CA LYS A 294 0.19 45.93 4.47
C LYS A 294 -0.93 46.15 5.49
N ASN A 295 -0.74 45.64 6.70
CA ASN A 295 -1.70 45.74 7.79
C ASN A 295 -1.42 47.00 8.65
N ASP A 296 -2.40 47.42 9.45
CA ASP A 296 -2.33 48.62 10.29
C ASP A 296 -1.25 48.55 11.39
N ASP A 297 -0.95 47.34 11.86
CA ASP A 297 0.12 47.08 12.85
C ASP A 297 1.54 47.09 12.24
N GLY A 298 1.65 47.34 10.93
CA GLY A 298 2.91 47.36 10.20
C GLY A 298 3.38 45.99 9.68
N SER A 299 2.63 44.91 9.95
CA SER A 299 2.85 43.59 9.35
C SER A 299 2.32 43.51 7.91
N PHE A 300 2.53 42.36 7.27
CA PHE A 300 2.14 42.10 5.89
C PHE A 300 1.28 40.83 5.79
N SER A 301 0.43 40.73 4.78
CA SER A 301 -0.42 39.57 4.50
C SER A 301 -0.25 39.09 3.06
N LEU A 302 -0.19 37.78 2.86
CA LEU A 302 -0.08 37.11 1.56
C LEU A 302 -1.00 35.89 1.49
N THR A 303 -1.66 35.71 0.34
CA THR A 303 -2.33 34.45 0.00
C THR A 303 -1.50 33.69 -1.02
N MET A 304 -1.14 32.45 -0.68
CA MET A 304 -0.43 31.52 -1.54
C MET A 304 -1.33 30.36 -1.93
N LYS A 305 -1.25 29.84 -3.16
CA LYS A 305 -1.90 28.58 -3.51
C LYS A 305 -1.15 27.41 -2.88
N LYS A 306 -1.83 26.28 -2.67
CA LYS A 306 -1.14 25.04 -2.30
C LYS A 306 -0.07 24.71 -3.35
N ASP A 307 1.08 24.24 -2.89
CA ASP A 307 2.24 23.86 -3.70
C ASP A 307 2.93 25.05 -4.41
N GLU A 308 2.45 26.27 -4.19
CA GLU A 308 3.04 27.49 -4.74
C GLU A 308 4.40 27.77 -4.10
N HIS A 309 5.35 28.13 -4.96
CA HIS A 309 6.69 28.54 -4.57
C HIS A 309 6.92 29.97 -5.02
N LEU A 310 7.34 30.83 -4.09
CA LEU A 310 7.58 32.25 -4.36
C LEU A 310 8.97 32.67 -3.92
N VAL A 311 9.65 33.44 -4.76
CA VAL A 311 10.89 34.14 -4.45
C VAL A 311 10.53 35.53 -3.93
N ILE A 312 10.79 35.81 -2.65
CA ILE A 312 10.31 37.04 -2.00
C ILE A 312 10.96 38.30 -2.58
N THR A 313 12.20 38.22 -3.04
CA THR A 313 12.93 39.39 -3.58
C THR A 313 12.41 39.76 -4.96
N SER A 314 12.36 38.82 -5.90
CA SER A 314 11.97 39.10 -7.29
C SER A 314 10.45 39.14 -7.52
N GLN A 315 9.66 38.36 -6.79
CA GLN A 315 8.20 38.27 -7.01
C GLN A 315 7.39 39.07 -5.98
N LEU A 316 7.91 39.26 -4.77
CA LEU A 316 7.23 40.04 -3.72
C LEU A 316 7.90 41.40 -3.44
N GLY A 317 8.99 41.72 -4.13
CA GLY A 317 9.69 43.00 -4.00
C GLY A 317 10.30 43.21 -2.61
N PHE A 318 10.62 42.15 -1.89
CA PHE A 318 11.19 42.23 -0.54
C PHE A 318 12.56 42.93 -0.58
N ARG A 319 12.71 44.00 0.19
CA ARG A 319 13.97 44.77 0.30
C ARG A 319 14.08 45.53 1.62
N ALA A 320 15.29 45.93 1.97
CA ALA A 320 15.56 46.89 3.03
C ALA A 320 14.90 48.26 2.73
N LYS A 321 14.42 48.95 3.76
CA LYS A 321 13.79 50.27 3.63
C LYS A 321 14.75 51.33 3.09
N ASN A 322 16.00 51.29 3.55
CA ASN A 322 17.11 52.14 3.09
C ASN A 322 17.95 51.46 1.97
N ALA A 323 17.33 50.63 1.13
CA ALA A 323 18.02 50.01 -0.01
C ALA A 323 18.62 51.04 -0.99
N SER A 324 18.06 52.25 -1.08
CA SER A 324 18.61 53.37 -1.88
C SER A 324 19.99 53.83 -1.40
N GLU A 325 20.32 53.59 -0.14
CA GLU A 325 21.64 53.87 0.45
C GLU A 325 22.59 52.67 0.33
N GLY A 326 22.16 51.60 -0.36
CA GLY A 326 22.92 50.37 -0.55
C GLY A 326 22.72 49.33 0.54
N ALA A 327 21.80 49.51 1.50
CA ALA A 327 21.63 48.56 2.59
C ALA A 327 21.25 47.14 2.10
N PRO A 328 21.93 46.08 2.60
CA PRO A 328 21.62 44.71 2.22
C PRO A 328 20.25 44.24 2.73
N SER A 329 19.65 43.30 2.02
CA SER A 329 18.39 42.64 2.43
C SER A 329 18.62 41.22 2.94
N ASN A 330 19.81 40.94 3.48
CA ASN A 330 20.18 39.62 3.98
C ASN A 330 19.47 39.34 5.31
N ILE A 331 18.77 38.20 5.35
CA ILE A 331 17.82 37.88 6.42
C ILE A 331 17.90 36.41 6.81
N ILE A 332 17.41 36.13 8.02
CA ILE A 332 16.97 34.80 8.44
C ILE A 332 15.46 34.84 8.57
N SER A 333 14.77 33.84 8.04
CA SER A 333 13.33 33.68 8.16
C SER A 333 13.01 32.58 9.17
N LYS A 334 11.91 32.76 9.91
CA LYS A 334 11.34 31.74 10.79
C LYS A 334 9.85 31.62 10.52
N SER A 335 9.41 30.42 10.16
CA SER A 335 7.99 30.08 10.04
C SER A 335 7.43 29.61 11.38
N SER A 336 6.20 30.01 11.70
CA SER A 336 5.45 29.49 12.85
C SER A 336 4.96 28.05 12.63
N ASP A 337 4.75 27.62 11.38
CA ASP A 337 4.41 26.24 11.01
C ASP A 337 5.01 25.89 9.65
N THR A 338 6.16 25.22 9.68
CA THR A 338 6.91 24.80 8.47
C THR A 338 6.16 23.75 7.66
N ASN A 339 5.16 23.08 8.24
CA ASN A 339 4.33 22.11 7.51
C ASN A 339 3.24 22.80 6.69
N VAL A 340 2.89 24.05 7.01
CA VAL A 340 1.94 24.88 6.22
C VAL A 340 2.72 25.68 5.20
N VAL A 341 3.64 26.54 5.66
CA VAL A 341 4.52 27.32 4.79
C VAL A 341 5.93 27.22 5.33
N SER A 342 6.83 26.66 4.52
CA SER A 342 8.25 26.79 4.79
C SER A 342 8.75 28.09 4.22
N ALA A 343 9.59 28.77 5.00
CA ALA A 343 10.35 29.90 4.55
C ALA A 343 11.83 29.50 4.60
N ASP A 344 12.52 29.65 3.46
CA ASP A 344 13.97 29.72 3.44
C ASP A 344 14.39 31.20 3.26
N THR A 345 15.70 31.49 3.28
CA THR A 345 16.27 32.84 3.23
C THR A 345 15.54 33.79 2.26
N THR A 346 15.16 33.29 1.08
CA THR A 346 14.54 34.11 0.02
C THR A 346 13.30 33.48 -0.61
N HIS A 347 12.87 32.31 -0.16
CA HIS A 347 11.74 31.60 -0.74
C HIS A 347 10.68 31.28 0.27
N LEU A 348 9.46 31.23 -0.22
CA LEU A 348 8.29 30.71 0.47
C LEU A 348 7.78 29.52 -0.32
N HIS A 349 7.43 28.45 0.39
CA HIS A 349 6.83 27.27 -0.18
C HIS A 349 5.62 26.84 0.64
N ALA A 350 4.45 26.81 0.01
CA ALA A 350 3.20 26.41 0.65
C ALA A 350 2.98 24.90 0.45
N TYR A 351 2.93 24.11 1.53
CA TYR A 351 2.77 22.65 1.44
C TYR A 351 1.34 22.20 1.66
N LYS A 352 0.66 22.75 2.67
CA LYS A 352 -0.70 22.35 3.02
C LYS A 352 -1.57 23.56 3.35
N PRO A 353 -2.89 23.42 3.21
CA PRO A 353 -3.83 24.45 3.62
C PRO A 353 -3.68 24.84 5.10
N GLY A 354 -3.87 26.12 5.39
CA GLY A 354 -3.74 26.67 6.73
C GLY A 354 -3.11 28.06 6.73
N THR A 355 -2.69 28.50 7.91
CA THR A 355 -2.05 29.81 8.10
C THR A 355 -0.70 29.66 8.77
N ALA A 356 0.29 30.40 8.31
CA ALA A 356 1.61 30.48 8.93
C ALA A 356 2.05 31.94 9.04
N THR A 357 2.75 32.28 10.10
CA THR A 357 3.39 33.58 10.26
C THR A 357 4.89 33.42 10.03
N ILE A 358 5.42 34.17 9.08
CA ILE A 358 6.84 34.22 8.77
C ILE A 358 7.42 35.49 9.38
N THR A 359 8.44 35.34 10.22
CA THR A 359 9.20 36.48 10.76
C THR A 359 10.56 36.51 10.10
N TYR A 360 10.91 37.65 9.50
CA TYR A 360 12.21 37.91 8.91
C TYR A 360 13.05 38.74 9.87
N PHE A 361 14.30 38.35 10.08
CA PHE A 361 15.28 39.02 10.95
C PHE A 361 16.47 39.44 10.10
N SER A 362 16.99 40.65 10.30
CA SER A 362 18.30 41.01 9.73
C SER A 362 19.39 40.11 10.32
N ILE A 363 20.33 39.66 9.50
CA ILE A 363 21.50 38.89 9.97
C ILE A 363 22.50 39.75 10.75
N TYR A 364 22.45 41.07 10.56
CA TYR A 364 23.36 42.04 11.19
C TYR A 364 22.82 42.52 12.55
N ASP A 365 21.50 42.73 12.65
CA ASP A 365 20.80 43.11 13.88
C ASP A 365 19.43 42.41 13.97
N ASN A 366 19.32 41.44 14.86
CA ASN A 366 18.10 40.63 15.00
C ASN A 366 16.90 41.39 15.60
N THR A 367 17.08 42.63 16.08
CA THR A 367 15.96 43.47 16.53
C THR A 367 15.17 44.04 15.34
N ILE A 368 15.80 44.08 14.17
CA ILE A 368 15.23 44.60 12.93
C ILE A 368 14.48 43.48 12.23
N THR A 369 13.16 43.57 12.25
CA THR A 369 12.28 42.49 11.78
C THR A 369 11.19 42.96 10.81
N ALA A 370 10.62 42.00 10.09
CA ALA A 370 9.36 42.15 9.36
C ALA A 370 8.52 40.88 9.50
N THR A 371 7.21 41.04 9.65
CA THR A 371 6.27 39.93 9.85
C THR A 371 5.33 39.80 8.66
N LEU A 372 5.22 38.59 8.13
CA LEU A 372 4.36 38.24 7.01
C LEU A 372 3.40 37.11 7.41
N HIS A 373 2.10 37.38 7.39
CA HIS A 373 1.04 36.39 7.58
C HIS A 373 0.68 35.75 6.24
N VAL A 374 0.90 34.45 6.13
CA VAL A 374 0.63 33.68 4.91
C VAL A 374 -0.57 32.80 5.12
N THR A 375 -1.54 32.88 4.20
CA THR A 375 -2.71 31.99 4.14
C THR A 375 -2.62 31.12 2.91
N VAL A 376 -2.69 29.80 3.11
CA VAL A 376 -2.82 28.80 2.06
C VAL A 376 -4.27 28.31 2.08
N PRO A 377 -5.12 28.71 1.12
CA PRO A 377 -6.49 28.26 1.08
C PRO A 377 -6.54 26.78 0.72
N ASP A 378 -7.58 26.14 1.22
CA ASP A 378 -7.84 24.73 1.00
C ASP A 378 -8.54 24.51 -0.34
N VAL A 379 -7.75 24.40 -1.41
CA VAL A 379 -8.24 24.15 -2.77
C VAL A 379 -8.04 22.67 -3.09
N VAL A 380 -9.11 21.88 -3.01
CA VAL A 380 -9.07 20.42 -3.18
C VAL A 380 -9.72 20.01 -4.50
N ASP A 381 -8.93 19.72 -5.53
CA ASP A 381 -9.40 19.41 -6.90
C ASP A 381 -9.95 18.00 -7.11
N GLY A 382 -9.91 17.15 -6.09
CA GLY A 382 -10.52 15.82 -6.13
C GLY A 382 -10.69 15.21 -4.75
N LEU A 383 -11.79 14.48 -4.58
CA LEU A 383 -12.09 13.68 -3.40
C LEU A 383 -12.22 12.23 -3.87
N THR A 384 -11.65 11.27 -3.15
CA THR A 384 -11.90 9.85 -3.37
C THR A 384 -12.22 9.16 -2.04
N VAL A 385 -13.04 8.11 -2.08
CA VAL A 385 -13.43 7.33 -0.90
C VAL A 385 -13.05 5.88 -1.12
N VAL A 386 -12.24 5.34 -0.21
CA VAL A 386 -11.84 3.93 -0.18
C VAL A 386 -12.61 3.22 0.91
N ALA A 387 -13.26 2.11 0.55
CA ALA A 387 -14.02 1.28 1.47
C ALA A 387 -14.25 -0.12 0.86
N PRO A 388 -14.45 -1.17 1.69
CA PRO A 388 -14.96 -2.46 1.23
C PRO A 388 -16.32 -2.30 0.53
N ASP A 389 -16.53 -3.04 -0.57
CA ASP A 389 -17.80 -3.01 -1.31
C ASP A 389 -18.94 -3.74 -0.59
N ARG A 390 -18.63 -4.50 0.47
CA ARG A 390 -19.57 -5.33 1.22
C ARG A 390 -19.41 -5.16 2.72
N CYS A 391 -20.52 -5.21 3.42
CA CYS A 391 -20.60 -5.16 4.88
C CYS A 391 -21.55 -6.27 5.38
N VAL A 392 -21.24 -6.90 6.51
CA VAL A 392 -22.16 -7.85 7.15
C VAL A 392 -23.18 -7.08 7.96
N LYS A 393 -24.44 -7.54 7.99
CA LYS A 393 -25.48 -6.98 8.86
C LYS A 393 -25.00 -6.93 10.33
N GLY A 394 -25.10 -5.76 10.96
CA GLY A 394 -24.59 -5.48 12.32
C GLY A 394 -23.07 -5.30 12.41
N GLY A 395 -22.35 -5.44 11.29
CA GLY A 395 -20.92 -5.21 11.20
C GLY A 395 -20.55 -3.73 11.12
N LYS A 396 -19.25 -3.46 11.23
CA LYS A 396 -18.65 -2.14 11.04
C LYS A 396 -17.60 -2.22 9.94
N ILE A 397 -17.60 -1.25 9.03
CA ILE A 397 -16.53 -1.06 8.05
C ILE A 397 -16.06 0.39 8.07
N ASP A 398 -14.77 0.58 7.84
CA ASP A 398 -14.17 1.91 7.83
C ASP A 398 -14.12 2.45 6.39
N LEU A 399 -14.62 3.67 6.20
CA LEU A 399 -14.48 4.44 4.97
C LEU A 399 -13.42 5.50 5.20
N THR A 400 -12.44 5.58 4.30
CA THR A 400 -11.39 6.60 4.36
C THR A 400 -11.48 7.51 3.14
N ALA A 401 -11.47 8.82 3.37
CA ALA A 401 -11.47 9.82 2.32
C ALA A 401 -10.04 10.31 2.02
N TYR A 402 -9.75 10.56 0.75
CA TYR A 402 -8.46 11.05 0.27
C TYR A 402 -8.62 12.28 -0.61
N THR A 403 -7.65 13.19 -0.52
CA THR A 403 -7.54 14.41 -1.32
C THR A 403 -6.11 14.56 -1.80
N GLY A 404 -5.87 14.43 -3.11
CA GLY A 404 -4.51 14.45 -3.68
C GLY A 404 -3.58 13.44 -2.98
N GLY A 405 -4.03 12.19 -2.80
CA GLY A 405 -3.25 11.10 -2.20
C GLY A 405 -3.16 11.09 -0.67
N ASN A 406 -3.51 12.19 0.01
CA ASN A 406 -3.45 12.28 1.47
C ASN A 406 -4.79 11.96 2.12
N VAL A 407 -4.78 11.24 3.25
CA VAL A 407 -5.96 11.01 4.08
C VAL A 407 -6.50 12.36 4.58
N THR A 408 -7.80 12.60 4.36
CA THR A 408 -8.47 13.79 4.89
C THR A 408 -9.55 13.41 5.90
N LYS A 409 -9.59 14.16 7.01
CA LYS A 409 -10.70 14.13 7.97
C LYS A 409 -11.67 15.29 7.76
N ASN A 410 -11.37 16.20 6.85
CA ASN A 410 -12.16 17.40 6.58
C ASN A 410 -13.35 17.09 5.64
N VAL A 411 -14.06 16.00 5.95
CA VAL A 411 -15.17 15.50 5.15
C VAL A 411 -16.40 15.32 6.03
N LYS A 412 -17.54 15.70 5.49
CA LYS A 412 -18.84 15.40 6.07
C LYS A 412 -19.35 14.10 5.46
N TRP A 413 -19.64 13.12 6.31
CA TRP A 413 -20.22 11.84 5.92
C TRP A 413 -21.74 11.87 6.04
N GLU A 414 -22.44 11.30 5.07
CA GLU A 414 -23.89 11.11 5.13
C GLU A 414 -24.33 9.84 4.37
N VAL A 415 -25.39 9.19 4.85
CA VAL A 415 -26.07 8.13 4.10
C VAL A 415 -27.11 8.78 3.19
N VAL A 416 -26.92 8.67 1.88
CA VAL A 416 -27.78 9.34 0.88
C VAL A 416 -28.85 8.42 0.32
N LYS A 417 -28.64 7.10 0.42
CA LYS A 417 -29.61 6.09 -0.03
C LYS A 417 -29.47 4.81 0.77
N GLY A 418 -30.61 4.18 1.09
CA GLY A 418 -30.64 2.93 1.84
C GLY A 418 -30.68 3.15 3.36
N GLU A 419 -30.67 2.06 4.11
CA GLU A 419 -30.77 2.09 5.58
C GLU A 419 -29.45 1.68 6.23
N GLY A 420 -28.83 2.61 6.95
CA GLY A 420 -27.57 2.43 7.67
C GLY A 420 -27.20 3.71 8.41
N SER A 421 -26.10 3.67 9.17
CA SER A 421 -25.54 4.80 9.89
C SER A 421 -24.05 4.92 9.57
N ILE A 422 -23.56 6.14 9.43
CA ILE A 422 -22.13 6.44 9.36
C ILE A 422 -21.81 7.53 10.38
N ASP A 423 -20.71 7.38 11.09
CA ASP A 423 -20.24 8.41 12.03
C ASP A 423 -19.31 9.43 11.37
N GLU A 424 -18.91 10.44 12.14
CA GLU A 424 -17.99 11.50 11.69
C GLU A 424 -16.59 10.99 11.31
N ASN A 425 -16.20 9.80 11.78
CA ASN A 425 -14.90 9.19 11.48
C ASN A 425 -14.96 8.30 10.24
N GLY A 426 -16.12 8.17 9.59
CA GLY A 426 -16.31 7.32 8.42
C GLY A 426 -16.59 5.86 8.76
N VAL A 427 -16.97 5.52 10.00
CA VAL A 427 -17.32 4.16 10.39
C VAL A 427 -18.78 3.90 10.03
N PHE A 428 -19.00 3.03 9.03
CA PHE A 428 -20.32 2.65 8.58
C PHE A 428 -20.82 1.37 9.25
N THR A 429 -22.09 1.35 9.62
CA THR A 429 -22.81 0.18 10.14
C THR A 429 -24.24 0.12 9.61
N SER A 430 -24.80 -1.08 9.50
CA SER A 430 -26.21 -1.26 9.15
C SER A 430 -26.80 -2.56 9.69
N ASP A 431 -27.98 -2.45 10.29
CA ASP A 431 -28.77 -3.58 10.79
C ASP A 431 -29.74 -4.14 9.74
N LYS A 432 -29.78 -3.56 8.54
CA LYS A 432 -30.66 -4.00 7.45
C LYS A 432 -29.84 -4.38 6.22
N SER A 433 -30.18 -5.53 5.63
CA SER A 433 -29.59 -5.93 4.36
C SER A 433 -30.12 -5.10 3.21
N GLY A 434 -29.26 -4.77 2.26
CA GLY A 434 -29.59 -3.94 1.11
C GLY A 434 -28.37 -3.22 0.57
N LYS A 435 -28.56 -2.42 -0.49
CA LYS A 435 -27.53 -1.50 -0.97
C LYS A 435 -27.68 -0.17 -0.24
N VAL A 436 -26.60 0.30 0.36
CA VAL A 436 -26.53 1.59 1.05
C VAL A 436 -25.48 2.44 0.35
N THR A 437 -25.86 3.66 -0.02
CA THR A 437 -24.94 4.61 -0.64
C THR A 437 -24.59 5.67 0.39
N VAL A 438 -23.29 5.81 0.64
CA VAL A 438 -22.70 6.80 1.53
C VAL A 438 -22.04 7.87 0.66
N ARG A 439 -22.20 9.14 1.04
CA ARG A 439 -21.54 10.28 0.42
C ARG A 439 -20.53 10.89 1.38
N ALA A 440 -19.34 11.20 0.87
CA ALA A 440 -18.40 12.12 1.48
C ALA A 440 -18.49 13.47 0.77
N THR A 441 -18.62 14.55 1.54
CA THR A 441 -18.61 15.94 1.04
C THR A 441 -17.45 16.69 1.66
N TYR A 442 -16.63 17.36 0.86
CA TYR A 442 -15.52 18.14 1.39
C TYR A 442 -16.03 19.40 2.11
N VAL A 443 -15.60 19.64 3.36
CA VAL A 443 -16.13 20.77 4.15
C VAL A 443 -15.76 22.12 3.55
N GLY A 444 -14.56 22.24 2.96
CA GLY A 444 -14.10 23.48 2.31
C GLY A 444 -14.68 23.74 0.92
N ARG A 445 -15.30 22.72 0.29
CA ARG A 445 -15.91 22.78 -1.05
C ARG A 445 -17.16 21.90 -1.09
N PRO A 446 -18.34 22.43 -0.74
CA PRO A 446 -19.58 21.64 -0.69
C PRO A 446 -20.00 21.04 -2.04
N ASP A 447 -19.48 21.56 -3.15
CA ASP A 447 -19.65 21.03 -4.50
C ASP A 447 -18.82 19.75 -4.77
N LEU A 448 -17.76 19.50 -3.99
CA LEU A 448 -16.92 18.34 -4.11
C LEU A 448 -17.45 17.17 -3.28
N THR A 449 -18.19 16.27 -3.94
CA THR A 449 -18.80 15.10 -3.32
C THR A 449 -18.42 13.80 -4.03
N VAL A 450 -18.25 12.72 -3.27
CA VAL A 450 -18.10 11.36 -3.80
C VAL A 450 -19.06 10.40 -3.11
N GLU A 451 -19.69 9.54 -3.89
CA GLU A 451 -20.58 8.50 -3.41
C GLU A 451 -19.95 7.11 -3.53
N LYS A 452 -20.10 6.31 -2.48
CA LYS A 452 -19.69 4.90 -2.44
C LYS A 452 -20.90 4.04 -2.09
N THR A 453 -21.16 3.01 -2.89
CA THR A 453 -22.25 2.05 -2.62
C THR A 453 -21.69 0.80 -1.95
N ILE A 454 -22.24 0.48 -0.78
CA ILE A 454 -21.90 -0.69 0.05
C ILE A 454 -23.08 -1.66 -0.01
N THR A 455 -22.80 -2.93 -0.26
CA THR A 455 -23.83 -3.99 -0.20
C THR A 455 -23.81 -4.65 1.18
N VAL A 456 -24.88 -4.47 1.94
CA VAL A 456 -25.08 -5.08 3.26
C VAL A 456 -25.81 -6.41 3.09
N SER A 457 -25.18 -7.51 3.49
CA SER A 457 -25.77 -8.85 3.41
C SER A 457 -25.99 -9.46 4.79
N VAL A 458 -27.10 -10.21 4.94
CA VAL A 458 -27.46 -10.96 6.17
C VAL A 458 -26.45 -12.07 6.48
N PHE A 459 -25.61 -12.40 5.50
CA PHE A 459 -24.98 -13.69 5.40
C PHE A 459 -23.53 -13.52 4.96
N ASP A 460 -22.59 -13.97 5.80
CA ASP A 460 -21.17 -14.25 5.49
C ASP A 460 -21.03 -15.49 4.57
N THR A 461 -22.08 -15.78 3.80
CA THR A 461 -22.48 -17.17 3.52
C THR A 461 -22.08 -17.63 2.16
N PHE A 462 -21.21 -16.94 1.40
CA PHE A 462 -20.59 -17.64 0.27
C PHE A 462 -19.59 -18.68 0.80
N HIS A 463 -18.71 -18.28 1.73
CA HIS A 463 -17.80 -19.21 2.41
C HIS A 463 -18.54 -20.24 3.26
N THR A 464 -19.60 -19.83 3.96
CA THR A 464 -20.42 -20.77 4.75
C THR A 464 -21.33 -21.66 3.90
N LEU A 465 -21.88 -21.20 2.76
CA LEU A 465 -22.59 -22.07 1.80
C LEU A 465 -21.64 -23.06 1.15
N ILE A 466 -20.45 -22.65 0.70
CA ILE A 466 -19.49 -23.57 0.09
C ILE A 466 -19.04 -24.60 1.12
N ARG A 467 -18.68 -24.16 2.34
CA ARG A 467 -18.28 -25.05 3.44
C ARG A 467 -19.38 -26.06 3.81
N LYS A 468 -20.63 -25.62 3.97
CA LYS A 468 -21.74 -26.49 4.43
C LYS A 468 -22.43 -27.26 3.29
N GLY A 469 -22.57 -26.65 2.12
CA GLY A 469 -23.26 -27.21 0.96
C GLY A 469 -22.37 -28.00 0.00
N LEU A 470 -21.10 -27.63 -0.18
CA LEU A 470 -20.18 -28.37 -1.05
C LEU A 470 -19.37 -29.42 -0.27
N GLY A 471 -19.13 -29.23 1.03
CA GLY A 471 -18.40 -30.19 1.87
C GLY A 471 -19.31 -31.27 2.47
N HIS A 472 -20.11 -30.91 3.46
CA HIS A 472 -20.94 -31.83 4.24
C HIS A 472 -22.04 -32.50 3.42
N PHE A 473 -22.88 -31.72 2.74
CA PHE A 473 -23.97 -32.25 1.93
C PHE A 473 -23.51 -33.20 0.80
N SER A 474 -22.42 -32.86 0.09
CA SER A 474 -21.92 -33.68 -1.02
C SER A 474 -21.32 -35.01 -0.54
N LEU A 475 -20.64 -35.00 0.60
CA LEU A 475 -20.01 -36.17 1.16
C LEU A 475 -21.08 -37.14 1.69
N PHE A 476 -22.11 -36.62 2.35
CA PHE A 476 -23.27 -37.41 2.74
C PHE A 476 -24.09 -37.90 1.53
N LEU A 477 -24.12 -37.17 0.41
CA LEU A 477 -24.72 -37.64 -0.84
C LEU A 477 -24.01 -38.90 -1.37
N VAL A 478 -22.67 -38.90 -1.41
CA VAL A 478 -21.90 -40.09 -1.82
C VAL A 478 -22.13 -41.25 -0.84
N LEU A 479 -22.19 -40.96 0.46
CA LEU A 479 -22.52 -41.96 1.48
C LEU A 479 -23.91 -42.57 1.27
N GLY A 480 -24.93 -41.74 1.03
CA GLY A 480 -26.30 -42.19 0.77
C GLY A 480 -26.39 -43.13 -0.44
N PHE A 481 -25.68 -42.80 -1.53
CA PHE A 481 -25.56 -43.67 -2.69
C PHE A 481 -24.93 -45.03 -2.34
N GLY A 482 -23.83 -45.02 -1.57
CA GLY A 482 -23.12 -46.22 -1.12
C GLY A 482 -23.93 -47.10 -0.16
N LEU A 483 -24.63 -46.49 0.80
CA LEU A 483 -25.49 -47.17 1.76
C LEU A 483 -26.63 -47.93 1.05
N PHE A 484 -27.30 -47.29 0.10
CA PHE A 484 -28.35 -47.96 -0.67
C PHE A 484 -27.80 -49.09 -1.54
N GLY A 485 -26.72 -48.85 -2.27
CA GLY A 485 -26.07 -49.88 -3.09
C GLY A 485 -25.65 -51.09 -2.25
N THR A 486 -25.06 -50.85 -1.08
CA THR A 486 -24.61 -51.91 -0.16
C THR A 486 -25.78 -52.74 0.37
N PHE A 487 -26.83 -52.10 0.91
CA PHE A 487 -27.97 -52.83 1.44
C PHE A 487 -28.79 -53.52 0.35
N PHE A 488 -28.94 -52.90 -0.81
CA PHE A 488 -29.64 -53.51 -1.94
C PHE A 488 -28.94 -54.78 -2.43
N LEU A 489 -27.60 -54.79 -2.43
CA LEU A 489 -26.81 -55.95 -2.85
C LEU A 489 -26.74 -57.06 -1.79
N LEU A 490 -26.75 -56.72 -0.50
CA LEU A 490 -26.40 -57.66 0.57
C LEU A 490 -27.56 -58.09 1.49
N ILE A 491 -28.67 -57.34 1.55
CA ILE A 491 -29.77 -57.61 2.50
C ILE A 491 -30.95 -58.32 1.83
N LYS A 492 -31.55 -59.27 2.55
CA LYS A 492 -32.85 -59.85 2.24
C LYS A 492 -33.82 -59.67 3.41
N PRO A 493 -35.11 -59.38 3.14
CA PRO A 493 -35.70 -59.14 1.81
C PRO A 493 -35.30 -57.76 1.24
N ARG A 494 -35.21 -57.63 -0.09
CA ARG A 494 -34.63 -56.43 -0.75
C ARG A 494 -35.42 -55.16 -0.56
N TRP A 495 -36.73 -55.25 -0.34
CA TRP A 495 -37.53 -54.07 -0.02
C TRP A 495 -37.09 -53.41 1.29
N ALA A 496 -36.43 -54.16 2.19
CA ALA A 496 -35.88 -53.62 3.43
C ALA A 496 -34.61 -52.79 3.21
N SER A 497 -33.99 -52.81 2.02
CA SER A 497 -32.78 -52.02 1.77
C SER A 497 -33.04 -50.52 1.90
N LEU A 498 -34.17 -50.04 1.37
CA LEU A 498 -34.53 -48.63 1.40
C LEU A 498 -34.76 -48.10 2.83
N PRO A 499 -35.64 -48.69 3.67
CA PRO A 499 -35.82 -48.21 5.04
C PRO A 499 -34.56 -48.36 5.89
N LEU A 500 -33.74 -49.39 5.67
CA LEU A 500 -32.46 -49.53 6.37
C LEU A 500 -31.43 -48.49 5.95
N SER A 501 -31.38 -48.11 4.67
CA SER A 501 -30.52 -47.03 4.18
C SER A 501 -30.90 -45.68 4.78
N LEU A 502 -32.20 -45.39 4.84
CA LEU A 502 -32.73 -44.16 5.46
C LEU A 502 -32.39 -44.10 6.95
N LEU A 503 -32.64 -45.19 7.69
CA LEU A 503 -32.31 -45.27 9.11
C LEU A 503 -30.81 -45.14 9.35
N SER A 504 -29.98 -45.82 8.56
CA SER A 504 -28.52 -45.77 8.71
C SER A 504 -27.97 -44.39 8.35
N ALA A 505 -28.50 -43.73 7.32
CA ALA A 505 -28.12 -42.37 6.96
C ALA A 505 -28.42 -41.37 8.09
N PHE A 506 -29.60 -41.49 8.71
CA PHE A 506 -29.97 -40.65 9.85
C PHE A 506 -29.08 -40.90 11.07
N VAL A 507 -28.80 -42.17 11.38
CA VAL A 507 -27.91 -42.54 12.50
C VAL A 507 -26.48 -42.06 12.27
N VAL A 508 -25.94 -42.21 11.06
CA VAL A 508 -24.58 -41.75 10.74
C VAL A 508 -24.47 -40.23 10.81
N ALA A 509 -25.47 -39.49 10.32
CA ALA A 509 -25.55 -38.03 10.43
C ALA A 509 -25.72 -37.56 11.88
N GLY A 510 -26.48 -38.29 12.69
CA GLY A 510 -26.61 -38.01 14.12
C GLY A 510 -25.30 -38.24 14.88
N ILE A 511 -24.61 -39.34 14.60
CA ILE A 511 -23.33 -39.67 15.25
C ILE A 511 -22.21 -38.70 14.84
N SER A 512 -22.15 -38.27 13.57
CA SER A 512 -21.17 -37.27 13.14
C SER A 512 -21.33 -35.94 13.87
N GLU A 513 -22.56 -35.52 14.16
CA GLU A 513 -22.83 -34.31 14.96
C GLU A 513 -22.55 -34.53 16.46
N MET A 514 -22.78 -35.73 16.99
CA MET A 514 -22.39 -36.06 18.38
C MET A 514 -20.88 -35.97 18.60
N PHE A 515 -20.05 -36.32 17.62
CA PHE A 515 -18.60 -36.11 17.69
C PHE A 515 -18.18 -34.63 17.67
N GLN A 516 -19.08 -33.74 17.24
CA GLN A 516 -18.88 -32.30 17.27
C GLN A 516 -19.28 -31.65 18.60
N LEU A 517 -19.71 -32.44 19.59
CA LEU A 517 -19.98 -31.92 20.93
C LEU A 517 -18.71 -31.37 21.58
N PRO A 518 -18.81 -30.30 22.39
CA PRO A 518 -17.65 -29.65 23.04
C PRO A 518 -16.77 -30.59 23.88
N VAL A 519 -17.32 -31.74 24.30
CA VAL A 519 -16.61 -32.78 25.07
C VAL A 519 -15.63 -33.59 24.21
N PHE A 520 -15.83 -33.63 22.88
CA PHE A 520 -15.02 -34.40 21.93
C PHE A 520 -14.23 -33.49 20.98
N THR A 521 -14.73 -32.29 20.66
CA THR A 521 -14.02 -31.32 19.80
C THR A 521 -14.16 -29.89 20.30
N SER A 522 -13.01 -29.22 20.47
CA SER A 522 -12.97 -27.82 20.88
C SER A 522 -13.53 -26.90 19.77
N GLY A 523 -14.40 -25.97 20.15
CA GLY A 523 -14.92 -24.92 19.27
C GLY A 523 -16.07 -25.33 18.33
N ARG A 524 -16.68 -26.50 18.53
CA ARG A 524 -17.86 -26.95 17.76
C ARG A 524 -19.06 -27.23 18.66
N TYR A 525 -20.26 -27.14 18.09
CA TYR A 525 -21.53 -27.39 18.77
C TYR A 525 -22.41 -28.23 17.84
N ALA A 526 -22.96 -29.33 18.35
CA ALA A 526 -23.90 -30.16 17.62
C ALA A 526 -25.22 -29.40 17.42
N THR A 527 -25.71 -29.30 16.17
CA THR A 527 -26.99 -28.64 15.91
C THR A 527 -27.93 -29.51 15.07
N TRP A 528 -29.23 -29.48 15.41
CA TRP A 528 -30.26 -30.16 14.62
C TRP A 528 -30.31 -29.74 13.14
N PRO A 529 -30.10 -28.45 12.79
CA PRO A 529 -29.97 -28.04 11.39
C PRO A 529 -28.83 -28.72 10.63
N ASP A 530 -27.67 -28.95 11.27
CA ASP A 530 -26.54 -29.59 10.61
C ASP A 530 -26.81 -31.10 10.38
N VAL A 531 -27.44 -31.80 11.34
CA VAL A 531 -27.96 -33.17 11.14
C VAL A 531 -28.92 -33.22 9.94
N ALA A 532 -29.80 -32.22 9.79
CA ALA A 532 -30.78 -32.18 8.73
C ALA A 532 -30.13 -31.99 7.35
N ILE A 533 -29.10 -31.14 7.23
CA ILE A 533 -28.36 -30.92 5.97
C ILE A 533 -27.63 -32.19 5.54
N ASP A 534 -26.94 -32.86 6.47
CA ASP A 534 -26.24 -34.12 6.21
C ASP A 534 -27.23 -35.23 5.79
N PHE A 535 -28.36 -35.32 6.50
CA PHE A 535 -29.41 -36.27 6.15
C PHE A 535 -30.04 -35.99 4.78
N LEU A 536 -30.29 -34.72 4.43
CA LEU A 536 -30.79 -34.33 3.10
C LEU A 536 -29.81 -34.66 1.97
N GLY A 537 -28.50 -34.51 2.22
CA GLY A 537 -27.45 -34.97 1.31
C GLY A 537 -27.57 -36.46 1.05
N ALA A 538 -27.62 -37.26 2.13
CA ALA A 538 -27.76 -38.71 2.03
C ALA A 538 -29.07 -39.16 1.37
N LEU A 539 -30.19 -38.49 1.64
CA LEU A 539 -31.47 -38.73 0.97
C LEU A 539 -31.37 -38.54 -0.55
N SER A 540 -30.69 -37.47 -0.98
CA SER A 540 -30.47 -37.18 -2.40
C SER A 540 -29.64 -38.29 -3.06
N GLY A 541 -28.58 -38.75 -2.40
CA GLY A 541 -27.76 -39.87 -2.85
C GLY A 541 -28.51 -41.19 -2.98
N ILE A 542 -29.33 -41.53 -1.98
CA ILE A 542 -30.22 -42.71 -2.01
C ILE A 542 -31.19 -42.61 -3.20
N GLY A 543 -31.80 -41.44 -3.41
CA GLY A 543 -32.71 -41.19 -4.53
C GLY A 543 -32.04 -41.43 -5.89
N ILE A 544 -30.85 -40.86 -6.09
CA ILE A 544 -30.05 -41.07 -7.31
C ILE A 544 -29.74 -42.57 -7.51
N ALA A 545 -29.35 -43.29 -6.46
CA ALA A 545 -29.05 -44.71 -6.55
C ALA A 545 -30.27 -45.56 -6.94
N VAL A 546 -31.45 -45.27 -6.36
CA VAL A 546 -32.71 -45.94 -6.69
C VAL A 546 -33.07 -45.72 -8.17
N VAL A 547 -32.97 -44.47 -8.66
CA VAL A 547 -33.25 -44.15 -10.06
C VAL A 547 -32.25 -44.86 -10.99
N ALA A 548 -30.95 -44.82 -10.67
CA ALA A 548 -29.92 -45.46 -11.47
C ALA A 548 -30.13 -46.99 -11.58
N VAL A 549 -30.39 -47.68 -10.46
CA VAL A 549 -30.68 -49.12 -10.45
C VAL A 549 -31.95 -49.43 -11.24
N SER A 550 -32.98 -48.60 -11.12
CA SER A 550 -34.25 -48.77 -11.84
C SER A 550 -34.07 -48.62 -13.35
N ILE A 551 -33.37 -47.57 -13.81
CA ILE A 551 -33.08 -47.33 -15.23
C ILE A 551 -32.22 -48.46 -15.81
N VAL A 552 -31.12 -48.81 -15.14
CA VAL A 552 -30.23 -49.90 -15.59
C VAL A 552 -31.00 -51.22 -15.66
N GLY A 553 -31.82 -51.52 -14.66
CA GLY A 553 -32.67 -52.72 -14.64
C GLY A 553 -33.67 -52.76 -15.79
N LEU A 554 -34.35 -51.64 -16.07
CA LEU A 554 -35.31 -51.53 -17.16
C LEU A 554 -34.65 -51.65 -18.54
N ILE A 555 -33.51 -50.99 -18.74
CA ILE A 555 -32.74 -51.07 -19.99
C ILE A 555 -32.24 -52.50 -20.21
N TRP A 556 -31.66 -53.13 -19.19
CA TRP A 556 -31.17 -54.50 -19.30
C TRP A 556 -32.30 -55.49 -19.56
N PHE A 557 -33.43 -55.36 -18.86
CA PHE A 557 -34.61 -56.18 -19.10
C PHE A 557 -35.11 -56.09 -20.55
N LYS A 558 -35.14 -54.87 -21.12
CA LYS A 558 -35.56 -54.65 -22.52
C LYS A 558 -34.52 -55.10 -23.55
N ALA A 559 -33.24 -54.88 -23.29
CA ALA A 559 -32.17 -55.16 -24.25
C ALA A 559 -31.79 -56.64 -24.32
N LYS A 560 -31.76 -57.35 -23.17
CA LYS A 560 -31.36 -58.78 -23.08
C LYS A 560 -32.15 -59.52 -22.00
N PRO A 561 -33.40 -59.91 -22.27
CA PRO A 561 -34.31 -60.46 -21.25
C PRO A 561 -33.84 -61.79 -20.65
N GLU A 562 -33.22 -62.67 -21.42
CA GLU A 562 -32.70 -63.95 -20.92
C GLU A 562 -31.48 -63.78 -20.00
N SER A 563 -30.55 -62.90 -20.37
CA SER A 563 -29.42 -62.51 -19.51
C SER A 563 -29.88 -61.86 -18.22
N PHE A 564 -30.93 -61.03 -18.26
CA PHE A 564 -31.52 -60.42 -17.08
C PHE A 564 -32.17 -61.44 -16.15
N LYS A 565 -32.90 -62.44 -16.68
CA LYS A 565 -33.48 -63.54 -15.88
C LYS A 565 -32.39 -64.35 -15.17
N ASN A 566 -31.31 -64.70 -15.88
CA ASN A 566 -30.18 -65.43 -15.30
C ASN A 566 -29.47 -64.61 -14.21
N MET A 567 -29.23 -63.31 -14.46
CA MET A 567 -28.68 -62.40 -13.45
C MET A 567 -29.61 -62.23 -12.25
N LYS A 568 -30.93 -62.11 -12.45
CA LYS A 568 -31.91 -62.01 -11.36
C LYS A 568 -31.90 -63.26 -10.48
N ASN A 569 -31.77 -64.44 -11.08
CA ASN A 569 -31.64 -65.70 -10.36
C ASN A 569 -30.32 -65.74 -9.57
N GLU A 570 -29.18 -65.39 -10.17
CA GLU A 570 -27.89 -65.33 -9.46
C GLU A 570 -27.88 -64.25 -8.35
N PHE A 571 -28.48 -63.09 -8.62
CA PHE A 571 -28.69 -62.03 -7.64
C PHE A 571 -29.51 -62.56 -6.47
N SER A 572 -30.53 -63.38 -6.71
CA SER A 572 -31.32 -64.01 -5.65
C SER A 572 -30.48 -64.86 -4.68
N PHE A 573 -29.33 -65.40 -5.07
CA PHE A 573 -28.44 -66.14 -4.17
C PHE A 573 -27.47 -65.24 -3.40
N LEU A 574 -27.29 -63.97 -3.81
CA LEU A 574 -26.43 -63.03 -3.12
C LEU A 574 -27.10 -62.49 -1.85
N THR A 575 -26.38 -62.66 -0.74
CA THR A 575 -26.68 -62.18 0.61
C THR A 575 -25.36 -61.89 1.34
N PHE A 576 -25.41 -61.13 2.43
CA PHE A 576 -24.24 -60.87 3.28
C PHE A 576 -23.46 -62.16 3.64
N LYS A 577 -24.15 -63.21 4.09
CA LYS A 577 -23.54 -64.49 4.46
C LYS A 577 -22.85 -65.19 3.29
N THR A 578 -23.46 -65.18 2.11
CA THR A 578 -22.89 -65.81 0.90
C THR A 578 -21.73 -65.00 0.30
N SER A 579 -21.69 -63.69 0.53
CA SER A 579 -20.62 -62.81 0.06
C SER A 579 -19.28 -63.07 0.76
N PHE A 580 -19.29 -63.60 1.99
CA PHE A 580 -18.07 -63.91 2.74
C PHE A 580 -17.70 -65.42 2.76
N LYS A 581 -18.57 -66.32 2.29
CA LYS A 581 -18.27 -67.76 2.27
C LYS A 581 -17.17 -68.09 1.23
N LYS A 582 -16.16 -68.87 1.63
CA LYS A 582 -15.13 -69.41 0.71
C LYS A 582 -15.83 -70.34 -0.28
N GLN A 583 -15.44 -70.29 -1.56
CA GLN A 583 -16.25 -70.73 -2.70
C GLN A 583 -16.32 -72.27 -2.88
N GLU A 584 -16.50 -73.03 -1.81
CA GLU A 584 -16.76 -74.47 -1.86
C GLU A 584 -18.18 -74.74 -1.36
N LYS A 585 -19.01 -75.28 -2.27
CA LYS A 585 -20.38 -75.78 -2.06
C LYS A 585 -21.39 -74.72 -1.56
N ILE A 586 -21.93 -73.94 -2.49
CA ILE A 586 -23.24 -73.27 -2.33
C ILE A 586 -24.28 -73.84 -3.31
N PHE A 587 -23.83 -74.46 -4.41
CA PHE A 587 -24.69 -75.20 -5.33
C PHE A 587 -24.18 -76.64 -5.37
N THR A 588 -24.80 -77.51 -4.57
CA THR A 588 -24.78 -78.95 -4.78
C THR A 588 -26.17 -79.33 -5.25
N ASP A 589 -26.21 -80.02 -6.38
CA ASP A 589 -27.39 -80.53 -7.07
C ASP A 589 -28.30 -81.30 -6.12
N GLU A 590 -29.58 -80.97 -6.10
CA GLU A 590 -30.64 -81.96 -5.91
C GLU A 590 -31.82 -81.63 -6.85
N ASN A 591 -31.90 -82.50 -7.86
CA ASN A 591 -32.94 -82.79 -8.87
C ASN A 591 -33.17 -81.83 -10.04
#